data_AF-A0A1F4MML6-F1
#
_entry.id   AF-A0A1F4MML6-F1
#
_cell.length_a   1.000
_cell.length_b   1.000
_cell.length_c   1.000
_cell.angle_alpha   90.00
_cell.angle_beta   90.00
_cell.angle_gamma   90.00
#
_symmetry.space_group_name_H-M   'P 1'
#
loop_
_entity.id
_entity.type
_entity.pdbx_description
1 polymer ?
#
loop_
_entity_poly.entity_id
_entity_poly.type
_entity_poly.pdbx_seq_one_letter_code
_entity_poly.pdbx_strand_id
1 'polypeptide(L)'
;MKTVGMIMIVVTLFCQLAAEELIKKDLMPFFDNVPPPPATAQEAFTKITINDAGTIRISAEKVYGSLEKEVKEMETALAQQMKSASMAAAPPGAPAGTGNQMPDPEMKKKMQQMSADEKMKMAMEMMKSMPAGYMTQQPESPPIQNALAEWQKVYNTLGTEYQQSVDWQQEDIRIDEENKKAHGAIGKWESAEIEKLPQISSGEMSAPDPAKVKEVKLQANDRHIAQANQNLKQIGELWKKISDHKKTLYTPFYQKLVAADYASGYKNFSTFKVLSDAQMMVIKDISHLIETSRNACEESAQWLGERQEIEKQ
;
A
#
# COMPACT_ATOMS: atom_id res chain seq x y z
N MET A 1 -64.63 -28.66 32.74
CA MET A 1 -63.46 -27.95 33.32
C MET A 1 -62.19 -28.63 32.86
N LYS A 2 -61.38 -27.96 32.02
CA LYS A 2 -59.92 -27.91 32.08
C LYS A 2 -59.42 -27.00 30.94
N THR A 3 -58.86 -25.90 31.39
CA THR A 3 -58.15 -24.80 30.73
C THR A 3 -56.88 -25.28 30.04
N VAL A 4 -56.62 -24.84 28.81
CA VAL A 4 -55.63 -23.81 28.39
C VAL A 4 -54.17 -24.14 28.71
N GLY A 5 -53.34 -24.15 27.66
CA GLY A 5 -51.88 -24.17 27.77
C GLY A 5 -51.19 -24.14 26.40
N MET A 6 -51.48 -23.11 25.58
CA MET A 6 -50.75 -22.85 24.33
C MET A 6 -49.50 -22.05 24.65
N ILE A 7 -48.33 -22.70 24.64
CA ILE A 7 -47.03 -22.04 24.80
C ILE A 7 -46.61 -21.50 23.43
N MET A 8 -46.74 -20.18 23.25
CA MET A 8 -46.04 -19.44 22.18
C MET A 8 -44.55 -19.37 22.54
N ILE A 9 -43.72 -20.08 21.81
CA ILE A 9 -42.28 -19.81 21.76
C ILE A 9 -42.08 -18.68 20.76
N VAL A 10 -41.96 -17.46 21.27
CA VAL A 10 -41.43 -16.31 20.51
C VAL A 10 -39.93 -16.53 20.37
N VAL A 11 -39.50 -17.15 19.27
CA VAL A 11 -38.11 -17.14 18.84
C VAL A 11 -37.84 -15.73 18.31
N THR A 12 -37.44 -14.81 19.20
CA THR A 12 -36.74 -13.59 18.79
C THR A 12 -35.42 -14.03 18.17
N LEU A 13 -35.45 -14.17 16.85
CA LEU A 13 -34.27 -14.29 15.99
C LEU A 13 -33.53 -12.94 16.06
N PHE A 14 -32.80 -12.70 17.14
CA PHE A 14 -31.70 -11.74 17.12
C PHE A 14 -30.65 -12.34 16.19
N CYS A 15 -30.73 -11.99 14.90
CA CYS A 15 -29.56 -12.01 14.05
C CYS A 15 -28.58 -10.99 14.66
N GLN A 16 -27.75 -11.45 15.59
CA GLN A 16 -26.46 -10.81 15.84
C GLN A 16 -25.66 -10.97 14.53
N LEU A 17 -25.92 -10.09 13.57
CA LEU A 17 -24.89 -9.69 12.62
C LEU A 17 -23.70 -9.35 13.51
N ALA A 18 -22.62 -10.13 13.42
CA ALA A 18 -21.37 -9.79 14.07
C ALA A 18 -21.09 -8.34 13.68
N ALA A 19 -21.11 -7.43 14.67
CA ALA A 19 -20.97 -6.01 14.39
C ALA A 19 -19.67 -5.83 13.61
N GLU A 20 -19.75 -5.25 12.41
CA GLU A 20 -18.59 -4.96 11.60
C GLU A 20 -17.87 -3.80 12.27
N GLU A 21 -16.71 -4.09 12.86
CA GLU A 21 -15.97 -3.12 13.65
C GLU A 21 -14.80 -2.56 12.84
N LEU A 22 -14.62 -1.25 12.91
CA LEU A 22 -13.38 -0.60 12.47
C LEU A 22 -12.16 -1.19 13.21
N ILE A 23 -10.97 -1.01 12.64
CA ILE A 23 -9.73 -1.42 13.31
C ILE A 23 -9.57 -0.55 14.55
N LYS A 24 -9.70 -1.17 15.74
CA LYS A 24 -9.52 -0.52 17.05
C LYS A 24 -8.04 -0.41 17.44
N LYS A 25 -7.23 0.10 16.52
CA LYS A 25 -5.80 0.30 16.69
C LYS A 25 -5.43 1.70 16.21
N ASP A 26 -4.63 2.40 17.00
CA ASP A 26 -4.03 3.65 16.54
C ASP A 26 -2.97 3.31 15.50
N LEU A 27 -3.15 3.82 14.28
CA LEU A 27 -2.22 3.58 13.18
C LEU A 27 -1.08 4.60 13.14
N MET A 28 -1.16 5.70 13.88
CA MET A 28 -0.13 6.74 13.85
C MET A 28 1.26 6.23 14.30
N PRO A 29 1.38 5.35 15.32
CA PRO A 29 2.66 4.75 15.68
C PRO A 29 3.32 3.92 14.57
N PHE A 30 2.57 3.43 13.58
CA PHE A 30 3.16 2.66 12.49
C PHE A 30 4.08 3.51 11.61
N PHE A 31 3.76 4.81 11.40
CA PHE A 31 4.64 5.72 10.67
C PHE A 31 6.03 5.85 11.31
N ASP A 32 6.11 5.79 12.64
CA ASP A 32 7.37 5.85 13.38
C ASP A 32 8.11 4.51 13.40
N ASN A 33 7.38 3.41 13.23
CA ASN A 33 7.93 2.05 13.28
C ASN A 33 8.40 1.55 11.91
N VAL A 34 8.02 2.18 10.80
CA VAL A 34 8.58 1.85 9.48
C VAL A 34 10.07 2.21 9.48
N PRO A 35 10.99 1.25 9.30
CA PRO A 35 12.41 1.55 9.19
C PRO A 35 12.65 2.46 7.98
N PRO A 36 13.40 3.57 8.11
CA PRO A 36 13.71 4.42 6.96
C PRO A 36 14.69 3.72 6.01
N PRO A 37 14.76 4.17 4.73
CA PRO A 37 15.78 3.71 3.80
C PRO A 37 17.18 3.84 4.43
N PRO A 38 18.09 2.87 4.22
CA PRO A 38 19.45 2.95 4.75
C PRO A 38 20.19 4.14 4.15
N ALA A 39 21.13 4.73 4.89
CA ALA A 39 21.88 5.89 4.40
C ALA A 39 22.90 5.52 3.32
N THR A 40 23.34 4.25 3.29
CA THR A 40 24.34 3.74 2.35
C THR A 40 24.06 2.29 1.95
N ALA A 41 24.59 1.86 0.81
CA ALA A 41 24.62 0.47 0.38
C ALA A 41 25.28 -0.43 1.43
N GLN A 42 26.34 0.04 2.10
CA GLN A 42 27.02 -0.72 3.15
C GLN A 42 26.13 -0.99 4.35
N GLU A 43 25.37 0.02 4.78
CA GLU A 43 24.38 -0.14 5.84
C GLU A 43 23.27 -1.10 5.39
N ALA A 44 22.78 -0.96 4.16
CA ALA A 44 21.78 -1.85 3.57
C ALA A 44 22.24 -3.31 3.64
N PHE A 45 23.43 -3.59 3.07
CA PHE A 45 24.04 -4.91 3.06
C PHE A 45 24.21 -5.49 4.47
N THR A 46 24.69 -4.69 5.42
CA THR A 46 24.88 -5.16 6.81
C THR A 46 23.57 -5.56 7.47
N LYS A 47 22.45 -4.89 7.13
CA LYS A 47 21.14 -5.15 7.72
C LYS A 47 20.45 -6.40 7.18
N ILE A 48 20.64 -6.71 5.88
CA ILE A 48 19.77 -7.68 5.17
C ILE A 48 20.54 -8.86 4.55
N THR A 49 21.86 -8.93 4.73
CA THR A 49 22.65 -10.07 4.26
C THR A 49 22.47 -11.28 5.16
N ILE A 50 22.15 -12.40 4.53
CA ILE A 50 22.12 -13.73 5.13
C ILE A 50 23.22 -14.54 4.45
N ASN A 51 24.21 -14.97 5.24
CA ASN A 51 25.22 -15.92 4.78
C ASN A 51 24.72 -17.32 5.09
N ASP A 52 24.33 -18.07 4.06
CA ASP A 52 23.90 -19.46 4.19
C ASP A 52 24.81 -20.37 3.36
N ALA A 53 25.52 -21.27 4.03
CA ALA A 53 26.45 -22.23 3.41
C ALA A 53 27.45 -21.62 2.41
N GLY A 54 27.89 -20.37 2.63
CA GLY A 54 28.85 -19.67 1.76
C GLY A 54 28.22 -18.85 0.61
N THR A 55 26.90 -18.95 0.43
CA THR A 55 26.13 -18.13 -0.51
C THR A 55 25.65 -16.86 0.17
N ILE A 56 25.90 -15.71 -0.45
CA ILE A 56 25.33 -14.43 -0.01
C ILE A 56 23.88 -14.35 -0.52
N ARG A 57 22.92 -14.26 0.41
CA ARG A 57 21.53 -13.97 0.11
C ARG A 57 21.13 -12.61 0.67
N ILE A 58 20.61 -11.75 -0.18
CA ILE A 58 20.03 -10.46 0.20
C ILE A 58 18.54 -10.68 0.49
N SER A 59 18.09 -10.39 1.70
CA SER A 59 16.67 -10.50 2.07
C SER A 59 16.32 -9.58 3.24
N ALA A 60 15.40 -8.66 3.01
CA ALA A 60 15.00 -7.69 4.00
C ALA A 60 13.90 -8.19 4.97
N GLU A 61 13.51 -9.47 4.86
CA GLU A 61 12.46 -10.12 5.68
C GLU A 61 12.69 -9.94 7.19
N LYS A 62 13.93 -10.03 7.67
CA LYS A 62 14.24 -9.85 9.10
C LYS A 62 13.98 -8.43 9.61
N VAL A 63 14.03 -7.44 8.72
CA VAL A 63 13.89 -6.02 9.05
C VAL A 63 12.44 -5.58 8.89
N TYR A 64 11.78 -5.98 7.80
CA TYR A 64 10.44 -5.48 7.44
C TYR A 64 9.33 -6.51 7.62
N GLY A 65 9.63 -7.81 7.56
CA GLY A 65 8.62 -8.87 7.41
C GLY A 65 7.55 -8.91 8.50
N SER A 66 7.93 -8.65 9.76
CA SER A 66 6.93 -8.58 10.85
C SER A 66 5.96 -7.42 10.69
N LEU A 67 6.46 -6.23 10.30
CA LEU A 67 5.64 -5.03 10.15
C LEU A 67 4.78 -5.11 8.88
N GLU A 68 5.36 -5.59 7.77
CA GLU A 68 4.63 -5.86 6.52
C GLU A 68 3.48 -6.82 6.75
N LYS A 69 3.75 -7.93 7.46
CA LYS A 69 2.73 -8.92 7.78
C LYS A 69 1.59 -8.29 8.59
N GLU A 70 1.92 -7.53 9.62
CA GLU A 70 0.93 -6.88 10.48
C GLU A 70 0.06 -5.87 9.70
N VAL A 71 0.68 -5.02 8.87
CA VAL A 71 -0.03 -4.06 8.02
C VAL A 71 -0.93 -4.76 7.00
N LYS A 72 -0.45 -5.84 6.39
CA LYS A 72 -1.20 -6.64 5.43
C LYS A 72 -2.36 -7.41 6.06
N GLU A 73 -2.19 -7.90 7.28
CA GLU A 73 -3.26 -8.53 8.05
C GLU A 73 -4.36 -7.52 8.37
N MET A 74 -4.01 -6.28 8.74
CA MET A 74 -4.96 -5.19 8.94
C MET A 74 -5.68 -4.82 7.63
N GLU A 75 -4.95 -4.68 6.52
CA GLU A 75 -5.54 -4.42 5.20
C GLU A 75 -6.55 -5.51 4.82
N THR A 76 -6.16 -6.77 4.97
CA THR A 76 -6.99 -7.93 4.64
C THR A 76 -8.23 -7.99 5.52
N ALA A 77 -8.08 -7.79 6.83
CA ALA A 77 -9.19 -7.79 7.78
C ALA A 77 -10.22 -6.70 7.44
N LEU A 78 -9.76 -5.47 7.20
CA LEU A 78 -10.63 -4.35 6.88
C LEU A 78 -11.32 -4.54 5.52
N ALA A 79 -10.60 -5.04 4.51
CA ALA A 79 -11.19 -5.35 3.21
C ALA A 79 -12.27 -6.44 3.30
N GLN A 80 -12.05 -7.48 4.13
CA GLN A 80 -13.04 -8.53 4.38
C GLN A 80 -14.27 -7.98 5.12
N GLN A 81 -14.08 -7.13 6.12
CA GLN A 81 -15.16 -6.48 6.84
C GLN A 81 -16.00 -5.63 5.89
N MET A 82 -15.37 -4.75 5.10
CA MET A 82 -16.07 -3.91 4.11
C MET A 82 -16.86 -4.74 3.09
N LYS A 83 -16.32 -5.88 2.65
CA LYS A 83 -17.01 -6.80 1.75
C LYS A 83 -18.25 -7.41 2.41
N SER A 84 -18.11 -7.95 3.62
CA SER A 84 -19.23 -8.51 4.38
C SER A 84 -20.32 -7.46 4.62
N ALA A 85 -19.89 -6.23 4.94
CA ALA A 85 -20.74 -5.08 5.22
C ALA A 85 -21.59 -4.70 4.02
N SER A 86 -20.96 -4.63 2.85
CA SER A 86 -21.64 -4.37 1.60
C SER A 86 -22.68 -5.44 1.24
N MET A 87 -22.43 -6.71 1.59
CA MET A 87 -23.35 -7.81 1.34
C MET A 87 -24.53 -7.83 2.32
N ALA A 88 -24.30 -7.48 3.59
CA ALA A 88 -25.33 -7.39 4.61
C ALA A 88 -26.27 -6.18 4.40
N ALA A 89 -25.76 -5.10 3.81
CA ALA A 89 -26.55 -3.92 3.44
C ALA A 89 -27.35 -4.09 2.13
N ALA A 90 -27.25 -5.24 1.45
CA ALA A 90 -27.98 -5.50 0.22
C ALA A 90 -29.49 -5.77 0.48
N PRO A 91 -30.40 -5.39 -0.44
CA PRO A 91 -31.83 -5.59 -0.24
C PRO A 91 -32.18 -7.08 -0.07
N PRO A 92 -33.10 -7.44 0.85
CA PRO A 92 -33.57 -8.81 0.99
C PRO A 92 -34.25 -9.27 -0.31
N GLY A 93 -33.69 -10.29 -0.96
CA GLY A 93 -34.11 -10.78 -2.27
C GLY A 93 -33.12 -10.49 -3.41
N ALA A 94 -32.05 -9.73 -3.17
CA ALA A 94 -30.91 -9.69 -4.08
C ALA A 94 -30.20 -11.06 -4.05
N PRO A 95 -29.97 -11.73 -5.20
CA PRO A 95 -29.29 -13.01 -5.22
C PRO A 95 -27.90 -12.87 -4.59
N ALA A 96 -27.56 -13.79 -3.69
CA ALA A 96 -26.26 -13.84 -3.03
C ALA A 96 -25.14 -13.83 -4.09
N GLY A 97 -24.49 -12.68 -4.27
CA GLY A 97 -23.50 -12.46 -5.33
C GLY A 97 -23.58 -11.11 -6.07
N THR A 98 -24.57 -10.25 -5.79
CA THR A 98 -24.72 -8.94 -6.47
C THR A 98 -23.67 -7.89 -6.10
N GLY A 99 -22.86 -8.09 -5.05
CA GLY A 99 -21.71 -7.22 -4.76
C GLY A 99 -20.63 -7.20 -5.88
N ASN A 100 -20.72 -8.14 -6.84
CA ASN A 100 -19.90 -8.22 -8.04
C ASN A 100 -20.71 -8.15 -9.34
N GLN A 101 -21.97 -7.70 -9.32
CA GLN A 101 -22.63 -7.35 -10.59
C GLN A 101 -21.96 -6.09 -11.13
N MET A 102 -20.94 -6.31 -11.97
CA MET A 102 -20.64 -5.35 -13.03
C MET A 102 -21.98 -4.93 -13.64
N PRO A 103 -22.22 -3.63 -13.87
CA PRO A 103 -23.32 -3.23 -14.73
C PRO A 103 -23.20 -4.09 -15.99
N ASP A 104 -24.31 -4.70 -16.41
CA ASP A 104 -24.43 -5.44 -17.66
C ASP A 104 -23.50 -4.80 -18.72
N PRO A 105 -22.68 -5.53 -19.49
CA PRO A 105 -21.78 -4.93 -20.47
C PRO A 105 -22.45 -3.85 -21.35
N GLU A 106 -23.76 -3.94 -21.59
CA GLU A 106 -24.55 -2.88 -22.20
C GLU A 106 -24.72 -1.63 -21.32
N MET A 107 -25.03 -1.80 -20.04
CA MET A 107 -25.18 -0.72 -19.06
C MET A 107 -23.83 -0.05 -18.74
N LYS A 108 -22.71 -0.79 -18.72
CA LYS A 108 -21.35 -0.23 -18.57
C LYS A 108 -20.99 0.68 -19.75
N LYS A 109 -21.30 0.23 -20.97
CA LYS A 109 -21.11 1.02 -22.19
C LYS A 109 -22.01 2.26 -22.20
N LYS A 110 -23.27 2.12 -21.77
CA LYS A 110 -24.22 3.23 -21.62
C LYS A 110 -23.77 4.24 -20.56
N MET A 111 -23.21 3.80 -19.44
CA MET A 111 -22.64 4.67 -18.41
C MET A 111 -21.36 5.37 -18.86
N GLN A 112 -20.52 4.74 -19.67
CA GLN A 112 -19.34 5.42 -20.24
C GLN A 112 -19.74 6.50 -21.27
N GLN A 113 -20.88 6.33 -21.93
CA GLN A 113 -21.43 7.28 -22.92
C GLN A 113 -22.30 8.38 -22.30
N MET A 114 -22.77 8.23 -21.07
CA MET A 114 -23.56 9.25 -20.36
C MET A 114 -22.68 10.40 -19.89
N SER A 115 -23.19 11.61 -20.06
CA SER A 115 -22.64 12.84 -19.46
C SER A 115 -22.72 12.79 -17.92
N ALA A 116 -21.95 13.65 -17.25
CA ALA A 116 -21.94 13.73 -15.79
C ALA A 116 -23.35 14.01 -15.22
N ASP A 117 -24.14 14.84 -15.90
CA ASP A 117 -25.50 15.20 -15.49
C ASP A 117 -26.48 14.02 -15.63
N GLU A 118 -26.33 13.20 -16.67
CA GLU A 118 -27.16 12.01 -16.88
C GLU A 118 -26.85 10.92 -15.86
N LYS A 119 -25.57 10.75 -15.52
CA LYS A 119 -25.16 9.85 -14.41
C LYS A 119 -25.77 10.30 -13.08
N MET A 120 -25.76 11.61 -12.81
CA MET A 120 -26.33 12.15 -11.58
C MET A 120 -27.85 11.97 -11.54
N LYS A 121 -28.55 12.17 -12.66
CA LYS A 121 -30.00 11.98 -12.76
C LYS A 121 -30.40 10.51 -12.59
N MET A 122 -29.65 9.59 -13.19
CA MET A 122 -29.85 8.15 -13.03
C MET A 122 -29.64 7.70 -11.58
N ALA A 123 -28.59 8.19 -10.92
CA ALA A 123 -28.34 7.93 -9.51
C ALA A 123 -29.50 8.46 -8.63
N MET A 124 -30.03 9.64 -8.96
CA MET A 124 -31.15 10.26 -8.24
C MET A 124 -32.47 9.49 -8.44
N GLU A 125 -32.72 8.92 -9.61
CA GLU A 125 -33.87 8.05 -9.87
C GLU A 125 -33.76 6.72 -9.13
N MET A 126 -32.57 6.11 -9.07
CA MET A 126 -32.34 4.90 -8.25
C MET A 126 -32.52 5.18 -6.75
N MET A 127 -32.09 6.36 -6.28
CA MET A 127 -32.33 6.79 -4.90
C MET A 127 -33.81 6.97 -4.58
N LYS A 128 -34.59 7.50 -5.54
CA LYS A 128 -36.04 7.71 -5.39
C LYS A 128 -36.86 6.42 -5.43
N SER A 129 -36.38 5.38 -6.12
CA SER A 129 -37.08 4.09 -6.21
C SER A 129 -36.78 3.14 -5.06
N MET A 130 -35.85 3.48 -4.16
CA MET A 130 -35.64 2.73 -2.92
C MET A 130 -36.77 3.02 -1.92
N PRO A 131 -37.37 1.99 -1.29
CA PRO A 131 -38.45 2.18 -0.34
C PRO A 131 -38.00 3.05 0.84
N ALA A 132 -38.88 3.98 1.26
CA ALA A 132 -38.63 5.08 2.21
C ALA A 132 -38.15 4.66 3.62
N GLY A 133 -38.05 3.36 3.91
CA GLY A 133 -37.47 2.84 5.16
C GLY A 133 -35.93 2.74 5.16
N TYR A 134 -35.25 2.88 4.02
CA TYR A 134 -33.81 2.61 3.89
C TYR A 134 -32.90 3.86 4.00
N MET A 135 -33.46 5.06 4.17
CA MET A 135 -32.68 6.32 4.22
C MET A 135 -33.13 7.28 5.32
N THR A 136 -33.66 6.80 6.44
CA THR A 136 -33.67 7.64 7.65
C THR A 136 -32.28 7.57 8.28
N GLN A 137 -31.35 8.38 7.76
CA GLN A 137 -30.06 8.54 8.42
C GLN A 137 -30.30 9.09 9.82
N GLN A 138 -29.92 8.33 10.83
CA GLN A 138 -29.98 8.82 12.20
C GLN A 138 -28.77 9.71 12.46
N PRO A 139 -28.92 10.84 13.15
CA PRO A 139 -27.78 11.66 13.50
C PRO A 139 -26.79 10.84 14.35
N GLU A 140 -25.55 10.77 13.88
CA GLU A 140 -24.44 10.15 14.61
C GLU A 140 -24.14 10.91 15.90
N SER A 141 -23.43 10.27 16.84
CA SER A 141 -22.97 10.95 18.04
C SER A 141 -21.97 12.07 17.71
N PRO A 142 -21.89 13.14 18.53
CA PRO A 142 -20.94 14.24 18.28
C PRO A 142 -19.46 13.78 18.10
N PRO A 143 -18.94 12.80 18.86
CA PRO A 143 -17.59 12.28 18.61
C PRO A 143 -17.41 11.68 17.21
N ILE A 144 -18.37 10.90 16.72
CA ILE A 144 -18.34 10.30 15.39
C ILE A 144 -18.42 11.39 14.31
N GLN A 145 -19.29 12.39 14.49
CA GLN A 145 -19.39 13.53 13.57
C GLN A 145 -18.07 14.31 13.48
N ASN A 146 -17.38 14.51 14.60
CA ASN A 146 -16.08 15.17 14.63
C ASN A 146 -15.01 14.37 13.86
N ALA A 147 -15.01 13.04 13.97
CA ALA A 147 -14.09 12.18 13.22
C ALA A 147 -14.37 12.25 11.70
N LEU A 148 -15.64 12.20 11.31
CA LEU A 148 -16.06 12.35 9.91
C LEU A 148 -15.69 13.72 9.33
N ALA A 149 -15.90 14.79 10.11
CA ALA A 149 -15.54 16.14 9.69
C ALA A 149 -14.03 16.31 9.51
N GLU A 150 -13.22 15.72 10.41
CA GLU A 150 -11.76 15.77 10.28
C GLU A 150 -11.27 14.93 9.09
N TRP A 151 -11.86 13.75 8.86
CA TRP A 151 -11.59 12.98 7.66
C TRP A 151 -11.93 13.75 6.37
N GLN A 152 -13.03 14.49 6.34
CA GLN A 152 -13.39 15.30 5.18
C GLN A 152 -12.32 16.36 4.87
N LYS A 153 -11.69 16.97 5.89
CA LYS A 153 -10.58 17.90 5.69
C LYS A 153 -9.37 17.18 5.08
N VAL A 154 -8.99 16.03 5.65
CA VAL A 154 -7.92 15.19 5.13
C VAL A 154 -8.17 14.82 3.68
N TYR A 155 -9.37 14.33 3.36
CA TYR A 155 -9.77 13.94 2.02
C TYR A 155 -9.71 15.12 1.03
N ASN A 156 -10.17 16.31 1.45
CA ASN A 156 -10.09 17.51 0.61
C ASN A 156 -8.64 17.94 0.35
N THR A 157 -7.77 17.85 1.36
CA THR A 157 -6.32 18.09 1.20
C THR A 157 -5.75 17.10 0.20
N LEU A 158 -5.95 15.79 0.39
CA LEU A 158 -5.44 14.76 -0.53
C LEU A 158 -6.00 14.90 -1.95
N GLY A 159 -7.27 15.26 -2.10
CA GLY A 159 -7.90 15.52 -3.39
C GLY A 159 -7.27 16.71 -4.11
N THR A 160 -6.95 17.77 -3.37
CA THR A 160 -6.24 18.94 -3.90
C THR A 160 -4.80 18.57 -4.29
N GLU A 161 -4.11 17.81 -3.44
CA GLU A 161 -2.76 17.31 -3.70
C GLU A 161 -2.70 16.45 -4.97
N TYR A 162 -3.68 15.56 -5.15
CA TYR A 162 -3.80 14.72 -6.34
C TYR A 162 -4.06 15.55 -7.60
N GLN A 163 -4.99 16.52 -7.54
CA GLN A 163 -5.30 17.41 -8.67
C GLN A 163 -4.15 18.34 -9.02
N GLN A 164 -3.37 18.77 -8.03
CA GLN A 164 -2.19 19.60 -8.21
C GLN A 164 -0.95 18.79 -8.61
N SER A 165 -1.09 17.48 -8.84
CA SER A 165 0.01 16.56 -9.14
C SER A 165 1.16 16.72 -8.15
N VAL A 166 0.88 16.67 -6.84
CA VAL A 166 1.89 16.90 -5.80
C VAL A 166 3.18 16.18 -6.17
N ASP A 167 4.24 16.97 -6.20
CA ASP A 167 5.57 16.69 -6.75
C ASP A 167 6.11 15.30 -6.40
N TRP A 168 5.64 14.66 -5.32
CA TRP A 168 6.26 13.46 -4.77
C TRP A 168 6.09 12.21 -5.63
N GLN A 169 4.93 12.00 -6.26
CA GLN A 169 4.77 10.86 -7.18
C GLN A 169 5.62 11.07 -8.44
N GLN A 170 5.67 12.30 -8.95
CA GLN A 170 6.50 12.63 -10.10
C GLN A 170 7.99 12.54 -9.74
N GLU A 171 8.36 12.96 -8.54
CA GLU A 171 9.71 12.88 -8.01
C GLU A 171 10.15 11.43 -7.78
N ASP A 172 9.28 10.58 -7.23
CA ASP A 172 9.54 9.14 -7.07
C ASP A 172 9.79 8.47 -8.44
N ILE A 173 8.92 8.74 -9.43
CA ILE A 173 9.09 8.26 -10.80
C ILE A 173 10.40 8.80 -11.40
N ARG A 174 10.70 10.09 -11.21
CA ARG A 174 11.92 10.73 -11.73
C ARG A 174 13.17 10.07 -11.14
N ILE A 175 13.20 9.86 -9.83
CA ILE A 175 14.32 9.21 -9.13
C ILE A 175 14.51 7.79 -9.66
N ASP A 176 13.43 7.00 -9.79
CA ASP A 176 13.48 5.65 -10.34
C ASP A 176 13.99 5.60 -11.79
N GLU A 177 13.49 6.48 -12.66
CA GLU A 177 13.93 6.58 -14.05
C GLU A 177 15.41 6.97 -14.18
N GLU A 178 15.85 7.97 -13.39
CA GLU A 178 17.25 8.40 -13.34
C GLU A 178 18.16 7.29 -12.83
N ASN A 179 17.74 6.58 -11.80
CA ASN A 179 18.48 5.46 -11.23
C ASN A 179 18.62 4.31 -12.25
N LYS A 180 17.52 3.87 -12.87
CA LYS A 180 17.52 2.84 -13.92
C LYS A 180 18.42 3.22 -15.09
N LYS A 181 18.35 4.49 -15.54
CA LYS A 181 19.20 4.99 -16.62
C LYS A 181 20.67 4.98 -16.23
N ALA A 182 21.01 5.38 -15.00
CA ALA A 182 22.40 5.40 -14.51
C ALA A 182 22.99 3.99 -14.41
N HIS A 183 22.26 3.04 -13.79
CA HIS A 183 22.69 1.64 -13.76
C HIS A 183 22.82 1.04 -15.17
N GLY A 184 21.88 1.34 -16.08
CA GLY A 184 21.97 0.92 -17.48
C GLY A 184 23.19 1.50 -18.21
N ALA A 185 23.60 2.74 -17.90
CA ALA A 185 24.80 3.35 -18.48
C ALA A 185 26.09 2.69 -17.98
N ILE A 186 26.14 2.31 -16.69
CA ILE A 186 27.29 1.60 -16.11
C ILE A 186 27.44 0.22 -16.76
N GLY A 187 26.36 -0.56 -16.94
CA GLY A 187 26.43 -1.87 -17.60
C GLY A 187 26.85 -1.79 -19.07
N LYS A 188 26.44 -0.73 -19.78
CA LYS A 188 26.94 -0.45 -21.14
C LYS A 188 28.42 -0.13 -21.16
N TRP A 189 28.90 0.66 -20.20
CA TRP A 189 30.31 0.97 -20.05
C TRP A 189 31.13 -0.29 -19.74
N GLU A 190 30.68 -1.13 -18.80
CA GLU A 190 31.32 -2.40 -18.45
C GLU A 190 31.50 -3.29 -19.68
N SER A 191 30.42 -3.51 -20.44
CA SER A 191 30.43 -4.32 -21.65
C SER A 191 31.44 -3.79 -22.68
N ALA A 192 31.46 -2.47 -22.88
CA ALA A 192 32.39 -1.83 -23.81
C ALA A 192 33.86 -1.89 -23.35
N GLU A 193 34.13 -1.88 -22.05
CA GLU A 193 35.50 -2.08 -21.52
C GLU A 193 35.95 -3.53 -21.64
N ILE A 194 35.07 -4.51 -21.39
CA ILE A 194 35.37 -5.94 -21.57
C ILE A 194 35.69 -6.25 -23.04
N GLU A 195 34.96 -5.68 -23.99
CA GLU A 195 35.18 -5.89 -25.44
C GLU A 195 36.57 -5.40 -25.91
N LYS A 196 37.14 -4.38 -25.26
CA LYS A 196 38.48 -3.86 -25.56
C LYS A 196 39.60 -4.76 -25.05
N LEU A 197 39.31 -5.72 -24.18
CA LEU A 197 40.34 -6.54 -23.55
C LEU A 197 41.01 -7.48 -24.56
N PRO A 198 42.33 -7.71 -24.44
CA PRO A 198 43.02 -8.70 -25.23
C PRO A 198 42.37 -10.08 -25.08
N GLN A 199 42.20 -10.77 -26.21
CA GLN A 199 41.74 -12.14 -26.22
C GLN A 199 42.91 -13.08 -25.93
N ILE A 200 42.70 -14.03 -25.02
CA ILE A 200 43.60 -15.15 -24.78
C ILE A 200 43.03 -16.38 -25.49
N SER A 201 43.84 -16.99 -26.35
CA SER A 201 43.47 -18.23 -27.03
C SER A 201 43.82 -19.44 -26.18
N SER A 202 42.84 -20.31 -25.94
CA SER A 202 43.02 -21.62 -25.30
C SER A 202 42.36 -22.69 -26.17
N GLY A 203 43.16 -23.34 -27.02
CA GLY A 203 42.66 -24.27 -28.04
C GLY A 203 41.89 -23.55 -29.16
N GLU A 204 40.70 -24.03 -29.49
CA GLU A 204 39.82 -23.43 -30.52
C GLU A 204 38.97 -22.26 -30.01
N MET A 205 38.99 -21.99 -28.69
CA MET A 205 38.24 -20.89 -28.09
C MET A 205 39.16 -19.71 -27.76
N SER A 206 38.67 -18.51 -28.09
CA SER A 206 39.28 -17.23 -27.73
C SER A 206 38.31 -16.50 -26.82
N ALA A 207 38.80 -16.06 -25.65
CA ALA A 207 38.02 -15.29 -24.69
C ALA A 207 38.88 -14.18 -24.09
N PRO A 208 38.28 -13.08 -23.61
CA PRO A 208 39.00 -12.05 -22.87
C PRO A 208 39.75 -12.64 -21.67
N ASP A 209 40.91 -12.08 -21.33
CA ASP A 209 41.65 -12.45 -20.11
C ASP A 209 40.74 -12.41 -18.86
N PRO A 210 40.48 -13.55 -18.19
CA PRO A 210 39.58 -13.60 -17.04
C PRO A 210 39.99 -12.67 -15.89
N ALA A 211 41.29 -12.46 -15.67
CA ALA A 211 41.77 -11.55 -14.63
C ALA A 211 41.42 -10.09 -14.96
N LYS A 212 41.54 -9.71 -16.24
CA LYS A 212 41.15 -8.37 -16.71
C LYS A 212 39.65 -8.17 -16.75
N VAL A 213 38.88 -9.19 -17.09
CA VAL A 213 37.41 -9.15 -16.96
C VAL A 213 37.02 -8.93 -15.50
N LYS A 214 37.64 -9.65 -14.56
CA LYS A 214 37.39 -9.47 -13.12
C LYS A 214 37.70 -8.05 -12.67
N GLU A 215 38.83 -7.46 -13.09
CA GLU A 215 39.16 -6.06 -12.79
C GLU A 215 38.08 -5.08 -13.27
N VAL A 216 37.60 -5.23 -14.51
CA VAL A 216 36.53 -4.37 -15.08
C VAL A 216 35.21 -4.55 -14.33
N LYS A 217 34.84 -5.79 -14.01
CA LYS A 217 33.63 -6.10 -13.22
C LYS A 217 33.66 -5.45 -11.83
N LEU A 218 34.80 -5.51 -11.14
CA LEU A 218 34.96 -4.85 -9.84
C LEU A 218 34.78 -3.32 -9.95
N GLN A 219 35.35 -2.70 -10.99
CA GLN A 219 35.19 -1.27 -11.23
C GLN A 219 33.74 -0.89 -11.58
N ALA A 220 33.05 -1.71 -12.38
CA ALA A 220 31.63 -1.50 -12.68
C ALA A 220 30.78 -1.58 -11.41
N ASN A 221 31.08 -2.56 -10.55
CA ASN A 221 30.37 -2.72 -9.29
C ASN A 221 30.61 -1.55 -8.32
N ASP A 222 31.84 -1.04 -8.23
CA ASP A 222 32.14 0.17 -7.44
C ASP A 222 31.35 1.39 -7.93
N ARG A 223 31.14 1.53 -9.25
CA ARG A 223 30.27 2.57 -9.83
C ARG A 223 28.80 2.36 -9.48
N HIS A 224 28.32 1.12 -9.51
CA HIS A 224 26.96 0.79 -9.10
C HIS A 224 26.72 1.09 -7.62
N ILE A 225 27.67 0.77 -6.74
CA ILE A 225 27.61 1.10 -5.30
C ILE A 225 27.57 2.63 -5.11
N ALA A 226 28.39 3.38 -5.84
CA ALA A 226 28.38 4.84 -5.79
C ALA A 226 27.03 5.42 -6.24
N GLN A 227 26.45 4.90 -7.33
CA GLN A 227 25.13 5.29 -7.82
C GLN A 227 24.02 4.93 -6.81
N ALA A 228 24.06 3.74 -6.23
CA ALA A 228 23.10 3.31 -5.21
C ALA A 228 23.13 4.23 -3.98
N ASN A 229 24.31 4.66 -3.52
CA ASN A 229 24.43 5.63 -2.43
C ASN A 229 23.81 6.99 -2.76
N GLN A 230 23.94 7.46 -4.01
CA GLN A 230 23.28 8.70 -4.45
C GLN A 230 21.76 8.54 -4.46
N ASN A 231 21.28 7.41 -4.99
CA ASN A 231 19.85 7.09 -5.02
C ASN A 231 19.25 6.98 -3.61
N LEU A 232 19.93 6.28 -2.69
CA LEU A 232 19.50 6.14 -1.30
C LEU A 232 19.33 7.49 -0.60
N LYS A 233 20.19 8.47 -0.90
CA LYS A 233 20.04 9.83 -0.37
C LYS A 233 18.74 10.48 -0.86
N GLN A 234 18.46 10.42 -2.15
CA GLN A 234 17.26 11.01 -2.74
C GLN A 234 15.98 10.33 -2.24
N ILE A 235 15.96 8.99 -2.24
CA ILE A 235 14.83 8.19 -1.72
C ILE A 235 14.65 8.45 -0.23
N GLY A 236 15.72 8.50 0.56
CA GLY A 236 15.63 8.79 2.00
C GLY A 236 15.02 10.15 2.32
N GLU A 237 15.40 11.18 1.56
CA GLU A 237 14.83 12.53 1.67
C GLU A 237 13.33 12.56 1.29
N LEU A 238 12.97 11.94 0.17
CA LEU A 238 11.58 11.86 -0.29
C LEU A 238 10.71 11.04 0.68
N TRP A 239 11.18 9.87 1.09
CA TRP A 239 10.51 8.99 2.04
C TRP A 239 10.20 9.72 3.34
N LYS A 240 11.19 10.45 3.88
CA LYS A 240 11.01 11.22 5.12
C LYS A 240 9.94 12.30 4.95
N LYS A 241 9.97 13.04 3.84
CA LYS A 241 8.98 14.07 3.53
C LYS A 241 7.56 13.49 3.46
N ILE A 242 7.40 12.36 2.78
CA ILE A 242 6.10 11.66 2.68
C ILE A 242 5.64 11.19 4.06
N SER A 243 6.51 10.50 4.81
CA SER A 243 6.19 9.97 6.14
C SER A 243 5.75 11.09 7.11
N ASP A 244 6.56 12.15 7.22
CA ASP A 244 6.27 13.28 8.12
C ASP A 244 4.96 13.98 7.72
N HIS A 245 4.74 14.19 6.41
CA HIS A 245 3.52 14.82 5.91
C HIS A 245 2.28 13.97 6.18
N LYS A 246 2.29 12.70 5.78
CA LYS A 246 1.14 11.79 5.95
C LYS A 246 0.81 11.59 7.42
N LYS A 247 1.80 11.41 8.27
CA LYS A 247 1.60 11.33 9.71
C LYS A 247 0.96 12.60 10.27
N THR A 248 1.47 13.77 9.89
CA THR A 248 0.93 15.07 10.32
C THR A 248 -0.52 15.23 9.85
N LEU A 249 -0.81 14.85 8.61
CA LEU A 249 -2.12 14.96 8.00
C LEU A 249 -3.15 14.04 8.69
N TYR A 250 -2.78 12.79 8.99
CA TYR A 250 -3.70 11.80 9.57
C TYR A 250 -3.86 11.90 11.09
N THR A 251 -2.91 12.51 11.81
CA THR A 251 -2.92 12.58 13.28
C THR A 251 -4.21 13.20 13.84
N PRO A 252 -4.69 14.37 13.37
CA PRO A 252 -5.93 14.96 13.89
C PRO A 252 -7.13 14.05 13.70
N PHE A 253 -7.23 13.40 12.53
CA PHE A 253 -8.30 12.44 12.24
C PHE A 253 -8.26 11.25 13.22
N TYR A 254 -7.10 10.63 13.44
CA TYR A 254 -6.97 9.50 14.35
C TYR A 254 -7.26 9.87 15.80
N GLN A 255 -6.86 11.07 16.26
CA GLN A 255 -7.22 11.57 17.58
C GLN A 255 -8.75 11.66 17.75
N LYS A 256 -9.48 12.11 16.73
CA LYS A 256 -10.95 12.14 16.76
C LYS A 256 -11.57 10.74 16.68
N LEU A 257 -11.00 9.86 15.87
CA LEU A 257 -11.48 8.48 15.73
C LEU A 257 -11.34 7.70 17.05
N VAL A 258 -10.19 7.83 17.72
CA VAL A 258 -9.95 7.25 19.06
C VAL A 258 -10.92 7.84 20.09
N ALA A 259 -11.11 9.16 20.11
CA ALA A 259 -12.08 9.80 21.01
C ALA A 259 -13.53 9.38 20.75
N ALA A 260 -13.83 8.91 19.54
CA ALA A 260 -15.12 8.33 19.16
C ALA A 260 -15.20 6.81 19.40
N ASP A 261 -14.24 6.22 20.14
CA ASP A 261 -14.11 4.77 20.34
C ASP A 261 -14.17 4.00 19.02
N TYR A 262 -13.45 4.50 17.99
CA TYR A 262 -13.46 3.94 16.64
C TYR A 262 -14.88 3.79 16.07
N ALA A 263 -15.72 4.79 16.33
CA ALA A 263 -17.13 4.82 15.95
C ALA A 263 -17.91 3.57 16.41
N SER A 264 -17.53 3.00 17.55
CA SER A 264 -18.32 1.98 18.25
C SER A 264 -19.75 2.48 18.43
N GLY A 265 -20.72 1.73 17.89
CA GLY A 265 -22.12 2.12 17.92
C GLY A 265 -22.53 3.18 16.88
N TYR A 266 -21.82 3.28 15.75
CA TYR A 266 -22.29 4.03 14.59
C TYR A 266 -23.73 3.63 14.22
N LYS A 267 -24.53 4.60 13.80
CA LYS A 267 -25.95 4.39 13.47
C LYS A 267 -26.18 4.16 11.98
N ASN A 268 -25.28 4.66 11.13
CA ASN A 268 -25.42 4.61 9.68
C ASN A 268 -24.30 3.78 9.06
N PHE A 269 -24.66 2.89 8.14
CA PHE A 269 -23.70 2.13 7.34
C PHE A 269 -22.70 3.04 6.60
N SER A 270 -23.15 4.20 6.12
CA SER A 270 -22.28 5.18 5.46
C SER A 270 -21.14 5.67 6.35
N THR A 271 -21.36 5.77 7.67
CA THR A 271 -20.33 6.12 8.64
C THR A 271 -19.25 5.05 8.69
N PHE A 272 -19.64 3.78 8.84
CA PHE A 272 -18.71 2.66 8.80
C PHE A 272 -17.91 2.64 7.51
N LYS A 273 -18.58 2.79 6.36
CA LYS A 273 -17.92 2.78 5.05
C LYS A 273 -16.89 3.91 4.93
N VAL A 274 -17.26 5.15 5.25
CA VAL A 274 -16.37 6.32 5.13
C VAL A 274 -15.15 6.17 6.05
N LEU A 275 -15.35 5.73 7.29
CA LEU A 275 -14.25 5.55 8.24
C LEU A 275 -13.38 4.33 7.90
N SER A 276 -13.96 3.27 7.34
CA SER A 276 -13.19 2.13 6.81
C SER A 276 -12.35 2.55 5.60
N ASP A 277 -12.93 3.29 4.66
CA ASP A 277 -12.21 3.86 3.52
C ASP A 277 -11.03 4.73 4.00
N ALA A 278 -11.24 5.50 5.08
CA ALA A 278 -10.21 6.32 5.71
C ALA A 278 -9.07 5.47 6.32
N GLN A 279 -9.39 4.46 7.14
CA GLN A 279 -8.38 3.57 7.72
C GLN A 279 -7.61 2.81 6.64
N MET A 280 -8.29 2.33 5.61
CA MET A 280 -7.69 1.67 4.46
C MET A 280 -6.67 2.58 3.74
N MET A 281 -6.98 3.87 3.58
CA MET A 281 -6.05 4.81 2.98
C MET A 281 -4.78 4.98 3.82
N VAL A 282 -4.91 5.10 5.14
CA VAL A 282 -3.75 5.19 6.05
C VAL A 282 -2.91 3.92 6.02
N ILE A 283 -3.54 2.74 6.01
CA ILE A 283 -2.85 1.44 5.90
C ILE A 283 -2.05 1.36 4.60
N LYS A 284 -2.62 1.79 3.49
CA LYS A 284 -1.94 1.80 2.18
C LYS A 284 -0.75 2.75 2.14
N ASP A 285 -0.88 3.93 2.73
CA ASP A 285 0.24 4.87 2.83
C ASP A 285 1.38 4.31 3.70
N ILE A 286 1.07 3.61 4.79
CA ILE A 286 2.07 2.89 5.60
C ILE A 286 2.71 1.77 4.78
N SER A 287 1.91 0.96 4.07
CA SER A 287 2.43 -0.13 3.21
C SER A 287 3.39 0.40 2.16
N HIS A 288 3.05 1.51 1.51
CA HIS A 288 3.91 2.16 0.52
C HIS A 288 5.24 2.61 1.14
N LEU A 289 5.23 3.22 2.34
CA LEU A 289 6.47 3.59 3.03
C LEU A 289 7.35 2.37 3.33
N ILE A 290 6.75 1.25 3.71
CA ILE A 290 7.49 0.01 3.96
C ILE A 290 8.10 -0.51 2.65
N GLU A 291 7.31 -0.60 1.59
CA GLU A 291 7.76 -1.09 0.28
C GLU A 291 8.91 -0.24 -0.29
N THR A 292 8.79 1.08 -0.29
CA THR A 292 9.84 1.98 -0.78
C THR A 292 11.14 1.80 -0.01
N SER A 293 11.06 1.70 1.33
CA SER A 293 12.24 1.50 2.17
C SER A 293 12.87 0.12 1.98
N ARG A 294 12.05 -0.93 1.90
CA ARG A 294 12.48 -2.31 1.65
C ARG A 294 13.19 -2.42 0.31
N ASN A 295 12.56 -1.96 -0.77
CA ASN A 295 13.10 -2.05 -2.13
C ASN A 295 14.43 -1.30 -2.23
N ALA A 296 14.50 -0.06 -1.70
CA ALA A 296 15.74 0.70 -1.69
C ALA A 296 16.87 -0.01 -0.92
N CYS A 297 16.54 -0.70 0.17
CA CYS A 297 17.48 -1.50 0.93
C CYS A 297 17.97 -2.73 0.16
N GLU A 298 17.06 -3.50 -0.45
CA GLU A 298 17.38 -4.71 -1.23
C GLU A 298 18.22 -4.39 -2.47
N GLU A 299 17.78 -3.42 -3.27
CA GLU A 299 18.48 -3.01 -4.50
C GLU A 299 19.90 -2.49 -4.20
N SER A 300 20.06 -1.71 -3.14
CA SER A 300 21.38 -1.14 -2.81
C SER A 300 22.33 -2.20 -2.23
N ALA A 301 21.82 -3.14 -1.44
CA ALA A 301 22.62 -4.22 -0.89
C ALA A 301 23.08 -5.21 -1.97
N GLN A 302 22.28 -5.42 -3.02
CA GLN A 302 22.61 -6.33 -4.11
C GLN A 302 23.99 -6.05 -4.71
N TRP A 303 24.33 -4.78 -4.95
CA TRP A 303 25.62 -4.41 -5.53
C TRP A 303 26.80 -4.85 -4.65
N LEU A 304 26.73 -4.62 -3.33
CA LEU A 304 27.77 -5.13 -2.43
C LEU A 304 27.85 -6.65 -2.37
N GLY A 305 26.72 -7.34 -2.48
CA GLY A 305 26.68 -8.80 -2.59
C GLY A 305 27.39 -9.28 -3.87
N GLU A 306 27.07 -8.69 -5.01
CA GLU A 306 27.70 -9.00 -6.29
C GLU A 306 29.20 -8.72 -6.27
N ARG A 307 29.62 -7.59 -5.68
CA ARG A 307 31.04 -7.27 -5.51
C ARG A 307 31.78 -8.37 -4.74
N GLN A 308 31.24 -8.81 -3.61
CA GLN A 308 31.86 -9.89 -2.81
C GLN A 308 31.91 -11.22 -3.59
N GLU A 309 30.90 -11.53 -4.40
CA GLU A 309 30.92 -12.73 -5.24
C GLU A 309 31.97 -12.65 -6.36
N ILE A 310 32.14 -11.47 -6.98
CA ILE A 310 33.22 -11.24 -7.96
C ILE A 310 34.59 -11.40 -7.30
N GLU A 311 34.78 -10.93 -6.07
CA GLU A 311 36.04 -11.05 -5.34
C GLU A 311 36.44 -12.51 -5.08
N LYS A 312 35.47 -13.41 -4.86
CA LYS A 312 35.68 -14.85 -4.61
C LYS A 312 36.06 -15.66 -5.87
N GLN A 313 35.73 -15.18 -7.07
CA GLN A 313 36.01 -15.85 -8.36
C GLN A 313 37.48 -15.75 -8.76
#